data_AF-A0A259SGB8-F1
#
_entry.id   AF-A0A259SGB8-F1
#
_cell.length_a   1.000
_cell.length_b   1.000
_cell.length_c   1.000
_cell.angle_alpha   90.00
_cell.angle_beta   90.00
_cell.angle_gamma   90.00
#
_symmetry.space_group_name_H-M   'P 1'
#
loop_
_entity.id
_entity.type
_entity.pdbx_description
1 polymer ?
#
loop_
_entity_poly.entity_id
_entity_poly.type
_entity_poly.pdbx_seq_one_letter_code
_entity_poly.pdbx_strand_id
1 'polypeptide(L)'
;MASLLTPVKGKLFIDSTRKSTHALDGAYASLLRGHSLDFDDLRAYEYGDQIRDIDWKATARLGSPVVRRSLATRMHTVLFAVDTGLAMTALAHDERPKKDL
;
A
#
# COMPACT_ATOMS: atom_id res chain seq x y z
N MET A 1 -13.82 -30.66 -17.10
CA MET A 1 -13.95 -29.24 -17.51
C MET A 1 -12.58 -28.61 -17.51
N ALA A 2 -12.08 -28.20 -18.68
CA ALA A 2 -10.83 -27.44 -18.78
C ALA A 2 -11.07 -26.02 -18.23
N SER A 3 -10.18 -25.55 -17.36
CA SER A 3 -10.21 -24.18 -16.84
C SER A 3 -10.07 -23.18 -17.99
N LEU A 4 -11.03 -22.27 -18.14
CA LEU A 4 -10.99 -21.18 -19.13
C LEU A 4 -10.04 -20.04 -18.74
N LEU A 5 -9.46 -20.10 -17.54
CA LEU A 5 -8.49 -19.12 -17.07
C LEU A 5 -7.08 -19.65 -17.28
N THR A 6 -6.27 -18.89 -18.01
CA THR A 6 -4.83 -19.12 -18.13
C THR A 6 -4.22 -19.07 -16.73
N PRO A 7 -3.42 -20.08 -16.30
CA PRO A 7 -2.69 -19.98 -15.05
C PRO A 7 -1.75 -18.78 -15.10
N VAL A 8 -1.57 -18.11 -13.96
CA VAL A 8 -0.73 -16.92 -13.81
C VAL A 8 0.64 -17.17 -14.46
N LYS A 9 0.96 -16.44 -15.54
CA LYS A 9 2.21 -16.62 -16.30
C LYS A 9 3.45 -16.28 -15.49
N GLY A 10 3.33 -15.41 -14.49
CA GLY A 10 4.40 -15.04 -13.58
C GLY A 10 3.91 -14.19 -12.42
N LYS A 11 4.67 -14.19 -11.32
CA LYS A 11 4.45 -13.31 -10.17
C LYS A 11 5.70 -12.47 -9.97
N LEU A 12 5.55 -11.17 -9.94
CA LEU A 12 6.62 -10.22 -9.64
C LEU A 12 6.29 -9.51 -8.33
N PHE A 13 7.29 -9.37 -7.47
CA PHE A 13 7.23 -8.46 -6.33
C PHE A 13 7.90 -7.16 -6.74
N ILE A 14 7.17 -6.05 -6.61
CA ILE A 14 7.68 -4.71 -6.90
C ILE A 14 7.83 -4.00 -5.56
N ASP A 15 9.08 -3.80 -5.14
CA ASP A 15 9.41 -3.04 -3.95
C ASP A 15 9.64 -1.58 -4.33
N SER A 16 8.84 -0.66 -3.78
CA SER A 16 9.08 0.78 -3.96
C SER A 16 10.07 1.28 -2.91
N THR A 17 11.18 1.87 -3.35
CA THR A 17 12.17 2.49 -2.47
C THR A 17 11.80 3.92 -2.05
N ARG A 18 10.77 4.53 -2.66
CA ARG A 18 10.31 5.90 -2.35
C ARG A 18 8.90 5.90 -1.78
N LYS A 19 8.69 6.72 -0.75
CA LYS A 19 7.36 7.03 -0.20
C LYS A 19 6.63 7.99 -1.15
N SER A 20 5.37 7.72 -1.50
CA SER A 20 4.58 8.60 -2.37
C SER A 20 4.50 9.99 -1.74
N THR A 21 4.96 11.00 -2.47
CA THR A 21 5.13 12.36 -1.92
C THR A 21 3.90 13.26 -2.18
N HIS A 22 2.99 12.86 -3.08
CA HIS A 22 1.83 13.67 -3.48
C HIS A 22 0.50 12.93 -3.39
N ALA A 23 -0.54 13.66 -2.95
CA ALA A 23 -1.90 13.15 -2.80
C ALA A 23 -2.58 12.83 -4.16
N LEU A 24 -2.16 13.44 -5.26
CA LEU A 24 -2.77 13.20 -6.58
C LEU A 24 -2.12 12.04 -7.36
N ASP A 25 -1.08 11.40 -6.82
CA ASP A 25 -0.44 10.21 -7.40
C ASP A 25 -1.14 8.88 -6.98
N GLY A 26 -2.32 8.95 -6.36
CA GLY A 26 -3.07 7.76 -5.91
C GLY A 26 -3.77 7.86 -4.55
N ALA A 27 -4.05 9.05 -4.03
CA ALA A 27 -4.79 9.17 -2.78
C ALA A 27 -6.30 9.04 -2.99
N TYR A 28 -6.81 7.82 -2.85
CA TYR A 28 -7.93 7.71 -1.93
C TYR A 28 -7.32 7.67 -0.53
N ALA A 29 -7.56 8.71 0.26
CA ALA A 29 -7.42 8.58 1.70
C ALA A 29 -8.43 7.51 2.10
N SER A 30 -7.96 6.32 2.43
CA SER A 30 -8.81 5.35 3.08
C SER A 30 -9.43 6.04 4.28
N LEU A 31 -10.76 6.16 4.24
CA LEU A 31 -11.61 6.69 5.31
C LEU A 31 -11.49 5.87 6.62
N LEU A 32 -10.62 4.86 6.63
CA LEU A 32 -10.42 3.94 7.73
C LEU A 32 -9.08 4.24 8.41
N ARG A 33 -9.18 4.82 9.61
CA ARG A 33 -8.13 4.71 10.61
C ARG A 33 -8.12 3.25 11.08
N GLY A 34 -7.17 2.47 10.59
CA GLY A 34 -6.91 1.13 11.08
C GLY A 34 -5.84 1.18 12.17
N HIS A 35 -6.06 0.46 13.27
CA HIS A 35 -5.02 0.16 14.25
C HIS A 35 -3.93 -0.66 13.55
N SER A 36 -2.83 -0.04 13.16
CA SER A 36 -1.66 -0.81 12.73
C SER A 36 -1.00 -1.46 13.95
N LEU A 37 -0.44 -2.65 13.73
CA LEU A 37 0.34 -3.40 14.71
C LEU A 37 1.75 -2.82 14.89
N ASP A 38 2.22 -2.00 13.96
CA ASP A 38 3.59 -1.47 13.96
C ASP A 38 3.65 -0.18 14.77
N PHE A 39 4.20 -0.30 15.99
CA PHE A 39 4.53 0.82 16.85
C PHE A 39 5.52 1.75 16.16
N ASP A 40 5.20 3.04 16.11
CA ASP A 40 6.08 4.09 15.61
C ASP A 40 6.80 4.78 16.77
N ASP A 41 6.03 5.41 17.65
CA ASP A 41 6.56 6.26 18.72
C ASP A 41 5.51 6.56 19.81
N LEU A 42 5.98 7.05 20.96
CA LEU A 42 5.18 7.60 22.04
C LEU A 42 5.37 9.13 22.09
N ARG A 43 4.27 9.88 22.05
CA ARG A 43 4.31 11.35 22.16
C ARG A 43 3.40 11.87 23.27
N ALA A 44 3.69 13.06 23.78
CA ALA A 44 2.76 13.75 24.66
C ALA A 44 1.41 13.97 23.96
N TYR A 45 0.32 13.75 24.68
CA TYR A 45 -1.04 14.02 24.22
C TYR A 45 -1.21 15.51 23.88
N GLU A 46 -1.86 15.78 22.76
CA GLU A 46 -2.31 17.10 22.37
C GLU A 46 -3.83 17.13 22.20
N TYR A 47 -4.42 18.30 22.38
CA TYR A 47 -5.86 18.47 22.20
C TYR A 47 -6.27 18.10 20.77
N GLY A 48 -7.22 17.17 20.64
CA GLY A 48 -7.68 16.62 19.35
C GLY A 48 -7.19 15.19 19.08
N ASP A 49 -6.23 14.69 19.86
CA ASP A 49 -5.87 13.28 19.83
C ASP A 49 -7.03 12.39 20.26
N GLN A 50 -7.07 11.18 19.71
CA GLN A 50 -8.09 10.21 20.04
C GLN A 50 -7.76 9.56 21.39
N ILE A 51 -8.69 9.61 22.33
CA ILE A 51 -8.52 9.06 23.69
C ILE A 51 -8.18 7.56 23.67
N ARG A 52 -8.71 6.82 22.67
CA ARG A 52 -8.40 5.38 22.47
C ARG A 52 -6.94 5.09 22.15
N ASP A 53 -6.20 6.09 21.67
CA ASP A 53 -4.79 5.95 21.30
C ASP A 53 -3.86 6.28 22.49
N ILE A 54 -4.42 6.65 23.65
CA ILE A 54 -3.65 6.89 24.88
C ILE A 54 -3.08 5.57 25.40
N ASP A 55 -1.77 5.54 25.58
CA ASP A 55 -1.09 4.46 26.27
C ASP A 55 -1.15 4.71 27.78
N TRP A 56 -2.11 4.09 28.45
CA TRP A 56 -2.29 4.24 29.91
C TRP A 56 -1.11 3.73 30.72
N LYS A 57 -0.36 2.74 30.21
CA LYS A 57 0.81 2.19 30.90
C LYS A 57 1.99 3.14 30.85
N ALA A 58 2.25 3.76 29.69
CA ALA A 58 3.25 4.80 29.55
C ALA A 58 2.85 6.07 30.32
N THR A 59 1.58 6.45 30.24
CA THR A 59 1.01 7.59 30.99
C THR A 59 1.22 7.42 32.50
N ALA A 60 0.95 6.24 33.06
CA ALA A 60 1.17 5.97 34.48
C ALA A 60 2.65 6.06 34.90
N ARG A 61 3.59 5.80 33.98
CA ARG A 61 5.03 5.89 34.24
C ARG A 61 5.57 7.32 34.14
N LEU A 62 5.05 8.10 33.18
CA LEU A 62 5.50 9.47 32.92
C LEU A 62 4.77 10.51 33.79
N GLY A 63 3.57 10.18 34.28
CA GLY A 63 2.72 11.09 35.06
C GLY A 63 1.93 12.08 34.21
N SER A 64 2.03 12.01 32.87
CA SER A 64 1.31 12.84 31.92
C SER A 64 0.75 11.99 30.77
N PRO A 65 -0.38 12.37 30.13
CA PRO A 65 -0.98 11.58 29.07
C PRO A 65 -0.06 11.45 27.84
N VAL A 66 0.14 10.21 27.40
CA VAL A 66 0.98 9.86 26.25
C VAL A 66 0.15 9.10 25.23
N VAL A 67 0.27 9.48 23.96
CA VAL A 67 -0.42 8.85 22.83
C VAL A 67 0.54 7.96 22.07
N ARG A 68 0.11 6.73 21.79
CA ARG A 68 0.80 5.77 20.93
C ARG A 68 0.50 6.09 19.47
N ARG A 69 1.54 6.36 18.69
CA ARG A 69 1.43 6.43 17.23
C ARG A 69 1.77 5.07 16.64
N SER A 70 0.96 4.65 15.67
CA SER A 70 1.21 3.45 14.86
C SER A 70 1.30 3.85 13.39
N LEU A 71 2.24 3.27 12.66
CA LEU A 71 2.35 3.48 11.21
C LEU A 71 1.52 2.44 10.49
N ALA A 72 0.46 2.86 9.78
CA ALA A 72 -0.31 1.94 8.96
C ALA A 72 0.49 1.45 7.75
N THR A 73 1.06 0.24 7.85
CA THR A 73 1.62 -0.47 6.69
C THR A 73 0.49 -0.85 5.74
N ARG A 74 0.54 -0.34 4.51
CA ARG A 74 -0.40 -0.71 3.44
C ARG A 74 0.33 -1.55 2.40
N MET A 75 -0.18 -2.75 2.15
CA MET A 75 0.22 -3.57 1.02
C MET A 75 -0.81 -3.39 -0.08
N HIS A 76 -0.39 -2.92 -1.26
CA HIS A 76 -1.23 -2.87 -2.45
C HIS A 76 -0.95 -4.09 -3.32
N THR A 77 -1.97 -4.87 -3.63
CA THR A 77 -1.88 -5.93 -4.65
C THR A 77 -2.29 -5.35 -5.99
N VAL A 78 -1.34 -5.24 -6.92
CA VAL A 78 -1.57 -4.80 -8.30
C VAL A 78 -1.57 -6.02 -9.21
N LEU A 79 -2.58 -6.15 -10.07
CA LEU A 79 -2.67 -7.21 -11.08
C LEU A 79 -2.51 -6.60 -12.47
N PHE A 80 -1.57 -7.13 -13.24
CA PHE A 80 -1.46 -6.82 -14.67
C PHE A 80 -2.14 -7.92 -15.48
N ALA A 81 -3.19 -7.55 -16.23
CA ALA A 81 -3.81 -8.41 -17.22
C ALA A 81 -3.40 -7.92 -18.60
N VAL A 82 -2.43 -8.61 -19.20
CA VAL A 82 -1.84 -8.22 -20.50
C VAL A 82 -2.23 -9.27 -21.54
N ASP A 83 -2.66 -8.81 -22.71
CA ASP A 83 -2.89 -9.71 -23.85
C ASP A 83 -1.56 -10.34 -24.28
N THR A 84 -1.58 -11.62 -24.59
CA THR A 84 -0.41 -12.35 -25.13
C THR A 84 -0.79 -13.21 -26.34
N GLY A 85 -1.96 -12.96 -26.93
CA GLY A 85 -2.44 -13.63 -28.13
C GLY A 85 -1.73 -13.17 -29.39
N LEU A 86 -2.13 -13.75 -30.53
CA LEU A 86 -1.55 -13.47 -31.85
C LEU A 86 -1.56 -11.98 -32.21
N ALA A 87 -2.53 -11.19 -31.75
CA ALA A 87 -2.56 -9.75 -32.02
C ALA A 87 -1.33 -9.00 -31.48
N MET A 88 -0.65 -9.54 -30.46
CA MET A 88 0.57 -8.98 -29.89
C MET A 88 1.81 -9.23 -30.75
N THR A 89 1.73 -10.01 -31.83
CA THR A 89 2.82 -10.10 -32.82
C THR A 89 2.77 -9.00 -33.87
N ALA A 90 1.69 -8.21 -33.91
CA ALA A 90 1.59 -7.05 -34.80
C ALA A 90 2.68 -6.02 -34.46
N LEU A 91 3.09 -5.26 -35.48
CA LEU A 91 4.06 -4.20 -35.32
C LEU A 91 3.43 -2.99 -34.61
N ALA A 92 4.21 -2.35 -33.75
CA ALA A 92 3.93 -1.05 -33.18
C ALA A 92 4.29 0.07 -34.18
N HIS A 93 4.03 1.32 -33.81
CA HIS A 93 4.28 2.48 -34.68
C HIS A 93 5.76 2.64 -35.06
N ASP A 94 6.66 2.18 -34.19
CA ASP A 94 8.11 2.18 -34.38
C ASP A 94 8.62 0.87 -35.02
N GLU A 95 7.73 0.11 -35.66
CA GLU A 95 8.01 -1.15 -36.36
C GLU A 95 8.56 -2.27 -35.46
N ARG A 96 8.55 -2.12 -34.13
CA ARG A 96 8.88 -3.19 -33.21
C ARG A 96 7.67 -4.09 -32.96
N PRO A 97 7.84 -5.42 -32.79
CA PRO A 97 6.73 -6.28 -32.39
C PRO A 97 6.15 -5.82 -31.05
N LYS A 98 4.82 -5.74 -30.94
CA LYS A 98 4.13 -5.29 -29.71
C LYS A 98 4.43 -6.15 -28.48
N LYS A 99 4.80 -7.42 -28.67
CA LYS A 99 5.22 -8.34 -27.62
C LYS A 99 6.57 -7.97 -26.97
N ASP A 100 7.37 -7.13 -27.61
CA ASP A 100 8.72 -6.73 -27.17
C ASP A 100 8.72 -5.31 -26.56
N LEU A 101 7.54 -4.71 -26.36
CA LEU A 101 7.31 -3.48 -25.60
C LEU A 101 7.14 -3.81 -24.11
#